data_AF-A0A2I0MJM4-F1
#
_entry.id   AF-A0A2I0MJM4-F1
#
_cell.length_a   1.000
_cell.length_b   1.000
_cell.length_c   1.000
_cell.angle_alpha   90.00
_cell.angle_beta   90.00
_cell.angle_gamma   90.00
#
_symmetry.space_group_name_H-M   'P 1'
#
loop_
_entity.id
_entity.type
_entity.pdbx_description
1 polymer ?
#
loop_
_entity_poly.entity_id
_entity_poly.type
_entity_poly.pdbx_seq_one_letter_code
_entity_poly.pdbx_strand_id
1 'polypeptide(L)'
;MLFFSQTVFEKNKSQQTNNTTSTQMTKVGLYVSVVSDKIISPGKYLTADEYHERRLKAVIVLQKYFRRWHAMNIVQKLREKKRLRLAWEAQEELQKKKAKEKKLRRENERRLNPKTKEDFELLYHALELWRQEETERINRTYTGAERKAALCGLLEEEAQLIASIGRHKLNADEENQHKAILNFLDKCTQPKRWKAYDGKITEMDTPNILRARELLEIYNSISMNDIPKDERMDVLGILRLRMKEHECKLTQEILELIDREVDLMSREVKECNLEGLRKRICTLFLQYVKTPKFNPEVAKILKVPADPLKLYKNVNFCHSCESYLPSTEFPVPANSCTFGRCHLCCKLDNEARQRDAYLKYKLLLENLRRSEVDHQDDAKIVFLVQHQDLQYMIENIWGCQSALSACSDLYDLVMVRWDKRHEWSPWNTILLTKDEADEHLKLCDLEKAYEAEFINRIKRKHIRTKKYFAQIPAMASFLHRSDN
;
A
#
# COMPACT_ATOMS: atom_id res chain seq x y z
N MET A 1 -3.13 -50.79 13.07
CA MET A 1 -2.44 -50.20 14.24
C MET A 1 -1.20 -49.49 13.73
N LEU A 2 -1.14 -48.16 13.83
CA LEU A 2 0.05 -47.39 13.50
C LEU A 2 1.02 -47.50 14.69
N PHE A 3 2.18 -48.10 14.46
CA PHE A 3 3.26 -48.15 15.45
C PHE A 3 3.88 -46.77 15.56
N PHE A 4 3.65 -46.07 16.66
CA PHE A 4 4.40 -44.88 17.02
C PHE A 4 5.72 -45.32 17.66
N SER A 5 6.83 -45.17 16.94
CA SER A 5 8.17 -45.35 17.50
C SER A 5 8.59 -44.06 18.21
N GLN A 6 8.75 -44.12 19.54
CA GLN A 6 9.32 -43.03 20.32
C GLN A 6 10.85 -43.10 20.27
N THR A 7 11.52 -42.01 19.89
CA THR A 7 12.98 -41.93 19.94
C THR A 7 13.43 -41.76 21.39
N VAL A 8 14.19 -42.72 21.91
CA VAL A 8 14.71 -42.71 23.29
C VAL A 8 16.24 -42.77 23.29
N PHE A 9 16.87 -42.02 24.19
CA PHE A 9 18.31 -42.12 24.44
C PHE A 9 18.60 -43.18 25.49
N GLU A 10 18.98 -44.37 25.04
CA GLU A 10 19.44 -45.44 25.92
C GLU A 10 20.90 -45.21 26.36
N LYS A 11 21.18 -45.39 27.65
CA LYS A 11 22.54 -45.32 28.21
C LYS A 11 22.80 -46.54 29.08
N ASN A 12 23.83 -47.30 28.74
CA ASN A 12 24.26 -48.44 29.54
C ASN A 12 25.07 -47.96 30.75
N LYS A 13 24.70 -48.44 31.94
CA LYS A 13 25.45 -48.22 33.19
C LYS A 13 25.86 -49.58 33.75
N SER A 14 27.15 -49.76 34.04
CA SER A 14 27.65 -50.95 34.70
C SER A 14 27.51 -50.83 36.22
N GLN A 15 27.24 -51.97 36.87
CA GLN A 15 27.25 -52.12 38.33
C GLN A 15 28.30 -53.15 38.71
N GLN A 16 29.12 -52.85 39.72
CA GLN A 16 30.12 -53.76 40.25
C GLN A 16 29.69 -54.26 41.64
N THR A 17 29.81 -55.56 41.90
CA THR A 17 29.55 -56.17 43.21
C THR A 17 30.82 -56.18 44.07
N ASN A 18 30.67 -56.27 45.40
CA ASN A 18 31.81 -56.35 46.31
C ASN A 18 32.54 -57.68 46.13
N ASN A 19 33.88 -57.63 46.06
CA ASN A 19 34.73 -58.81 46.01
C ASN A 19 35.53 -58.91 47.31
N THR A 20 35.36 -60.00 48.07
CA THR A 20 36.04 -60.21 49.35
C THR A 20 37.25 -61.12 49.18
N THR A 21 38.40 -60.67 49.65
CA THR A 21 39.63 -61.47 49.70
C THR A 21 40.05 -61.68 51.15
N SER A 22 40.52 -62.89 51.47
CA SER A 22 41.03 -63.26 52.79
C SER A 22 42.49 -63.70 52.67
N THR A 23 43.33 -63.22 53.58
CA THR A 23 44.75 -63.59 53.66
C THR A 23 45.01 -64.25 55.01
N GLN A 24 45.62 -65.44 55.00
CA GLN A 24 46.03 -66.15 56.22
C GLN A 24 47.55 -66.06 56.38
N MET A 25 48.00 -65.57 57.55
CA MET A 25 49.43 -65.49 57.85
C MET A 25 50.01 -66.88 58.17
N THR A 26 51.22 -67.16 57.71
CA THR A 26 51.96 -68.37 58.06
C THR A 26 52.44 -68.27 59.53
N LYS A 27 52.00 -69.21 60.37
CA LYS A 27 52.43 -69.32 61.78
C LYS A 27 52.80 -70.77 62.07
N VAL A 28 53.83 -70.96 62.89
CA VAL A 28 54.26 -72.28 63.34
C VAL A 28 53.08 -72.97 64.05
N GLY A 29 52.69 -74.15 63.54
CA GLY A 29 51.52 -74.92 64.02
C GLY A 29 50.24 -74.75 63.18
N LEU A 30 50.21 -73.90 62.15
CA LEU A 30 49.07 -73.71 61.25
C LEU A 30 49.48 -73.94 59.78
N TYR A 31 48.78 -74.86 59.09
CA TYR A 31 49.04 -75.15 57.68
C TYR A 31 48.37 -74.09 56.78
N VAL A 32 49.16 -73.50 55.87
CA VAL A 32 48.70 -72.57 54.83
C VAL A 32 49.27 -73.05 53.50
N SER A 33 48.43 -73.24 52.47
CA SER A 33 48.85 -73.75 51.17
C SER A 33 49.52 -72.66 50.32
N VAL A 34 50.72 -72.94 49.81
CA VAL A 34 51.54 -72.00 49.00
C VAL A 34 51.44 -72.31 47.49
N VAL A 35 50.65 -73.31 47.09
CA VAL A 35 50.66 -73.89 45.73
C VAL A 35 50.24 -72.90 44.64
N SER A 36 49.31 -71.99 44.94
CA SER A 36 48.81 -70.97 44.01
C SER A 36 49.54 -69.63 44.11
N ASP A 37 50.53 -69.52 45.00
CA ASP A 37 51.18 -68.26 45.29
C ASP A 37 52.19 -67.88 44.20
N LYS A 38 52.33 -66.57 43.97
CA LYS A 38 53.25 -66.02 42.97
C LYS A 38 54.28 -65.16 43.66
N ILE A 39 55.56 -65.44 43.42
CA ILE A 39 56.66 -64.60 43.87
C ILE A 39 56.86 -63.50 42.81
N ILE A 40 56.76 -62.24 43.23
CA ILE A 40 56.86 -61.07 42.34
C ILE A 40 58.04 -60.21 42.81
N SER A 41 58.92 -59.81 41.88
CA SER A 41 59.96 -58.82 42.17
C SER A 41 59.38 -57.40 42.13
N PRO A 42 59.68 -56.54 43.11
CA PRO A 42 59.14 -55.18 43.13
C PRO A 42 59.73 -54.35 41.97
N GLY A 43 58.85 -53.72 41.19
CA GLY A 43 59.24 -52.69 40.23
C GLY A 43 59.54 -51.34 40.91
N LYS A 44 59.80 -50.30 40.11
CA LYS A 44 59.91 -48.93 40.63
C LYS A 44 58.58 -48.50 41.25
N TYR A 45 58.59 -48.23 42.54
CA TYR A 45 57.45 -47.67 43.25
C TYR A 45 57.29 -46.19 42.87
N LEU A 46 56.08 -45.79 42.47
CA LEU A 46 55.75 -44.39 42.27
C LEU A 46 55.09 -43.88 43.55
N THR A 47 55.66 -42.83 44.13
CA THR A 47 55.03 -42.17 45.26
C THR A 47 53.71 -41.53 44.82
N ALA A 48 52.79 -41.34 45.77
CA ALA A 48 51.52 -40.68 45.48
C ALA A 48 51.74 -39.28 44.88
N ASP A 49 52.72 -38.54 45.41
CA ASP A 49 53.07 -37.19 44.95
C ASP A 49 53.58 -37.18 43.51
N GLU A 50 54.50 -38.09 43.14
CA GLU A 50 54.99 -38.23 41.75
C GLU A 50 53.86 -38.59 40.78
N TYR A 51 52.93 -39.46 41.20
CA TYR A 51 51.76 -39.81 40.40
C TYR A 51 50.81 -38.62 40.21
N HIS A 52 50.54 -37.86 41.28
CA HIS A 52 49.72 -36.66 41.23
C HIS A 52 50.35 -35.56 40.38
N GLU A 53 51.66 -35.33 40.47
CA GLU A 53 52.38 -34.40 39.61
C GLU A 53 52.30 -34.78 38.13
N ARG A 54 52.48 -36.06 37.81
CA ARG A 54 52.36 -36.55 36.44
C ARG A 54 50.96 -36.31 35.89
N ARG A 55 49.93 -36.56 36.70
CA ARG A 55 48.54 -36.26 36.32
C ARG A 55 48.32 -34.76 36.13
N LEU A 56 48.82 -33.92 37.03
CA LEU A 56 48.70 -32.46 36.93
C LEU A 56 49.32 -31.96 35.62
N LYS A 57 50.54 -32.40 35.30
CA LYS A 57 51.23 -32.06 34.04
C LYS A 57 50.39 -32.47 32.82
N ALA A 58 49.83 -33.68 32.81
CA ALA A 58 48.96 -34.14 31.73
C ALA A 58 47.65 -33.34 31.63
N VAL A 59 47.02 -33.01 32.75
CA VAL A 59 45.80 -32.20 32.81
C VAL A 59 46.06 -30.79 32.27
N ILE A 60 47.17 -30.15 32.63
CA ILE A 60 47.53 -28.81 32.11
C ILE A 60 47.66 -28.85 30.59
N VAL A 61 48.28 -29.88 30.02
CA VAL A 61 48.41 -30.06 28.57
C VAL A 61 47.02 -30.21 27.92
N LEU A 62 46.17 -31.09 28.46
CA LEU A 62 44.80 -31.28 27.96
C LEU A 62 43.99 -29.97 28.03
N GLN A 63 44.06 -29.26 29.15
CA GLN A 63 43.38 -27.97 29.33
C GLN A 63 43.88 -26.92 28.34
N LYS A 64 45.19 -26.87 28.06
CA LYS A 64 45.77 -25.97 27.05
C LYS A 64 45.20 -26.25 25.66
N TYR A 65 45.18 -27.50 25.24
CA TYR A 65 44.60 -27.88 23.94
C TYR A 65 43.09 -27.65 23.88
N PHE A 66 42.37 -27.96 24.95
CA PHE A 66 40.93 -27.71 25.03
C PHE A 66 40.60 -26.22 24.95
N ARG A 67 41.31 -25.36 25.70
CA ARG A 67 41.15 -23.90 25.62
C ARG A 67 41.40 -23.38 24.20
N ARG A 68 42.45 -23.88 23.52
CA ARG A 68 42.74 -23.53 22.12
C ARG A 68 41.60 -23.97 21.19
N TRP A 69 41.17 -25.23 21.27
CA TRP A 69 40.08 -25.76 20.46
C TRP A 69 38.77 -25.00 20.68
N HIS A 70 38.45 -24.69 21.95
CA HIS A 70 37.26 -23.92 22.30
C HIS A 70 37.31 -22.50 21.72
N ALA A 71 38.45 -21.81 21.85
CA ALA A 71 38.65 -20.50 21.24
C ALA A 71 38.52 -20.53 19.71
N MET A 72 39.08 -21.56 19.04
CA MET A 72 38.94 -21.74 17.60
C MET A 72 37.48 -21.92 17.19
N ASN A 73 36.71 -22.73 17.92
CA ASN A 73 35.28 -22.92 17.66
C ASN A 73 34.47 -21.64 17.89
N ILE A 74 34.78 -20.85 18.91
CA ILE A 74 34.14 -19.54 19.13
C ILE A 74 34.42 -18.63 17.94
N VAL A 75 35.69 -18.51 17.54
CA VAL A 75 36.08 -17.67 16.40
C VAL A 75 35.41 -18.13 15.10
N GLN A 76 35.29 -19.45 14.88
CA GLN A 76 34.59 -20.00 13.72
C GLN A 76 33.09 -19.60 13.74
N LYS A 77 32.40 -19.78 14.88
CA LYS A 77 31.01 -19.34 15.04
C LYS A 77 30.85 -17.84 14.80
N LEU A 78 31.79 -17.01 15.27
CA LEU A 78 31.77 -15.57 15.03
C LEU A 78 32.01 -15.22 13.55
N ARG A 79 32.91 -15.93 12.87
CA ARG A 79 33.12 -15.77 11.41
C ARG A 79 31.88 -16.14 10.61
N GLU A 80 31.20 -17.23 10.97
CA GLU A 80 29.95 -17.64 10.33
C GLU A 80 28.84 -16.61 10.56
N LYS A 81 28.67 -16.12 11.79
CA LYS A 81 27.73 -15.03 12.10
C LYS A 81 28.04 -13.76 11.30
N LYS A 82 29.31 -13.35 11.20
CA LYS A 82 29.73 -12.21 10.38
C LYS A 82 29.43 -12.43 8.90
N ARG A 83 29.70 -13.63 8.37
CA ARG A 83 29.41 -13.99 6.97
C ARG A 83 27.92 -13.92 6.67
N LEU A 84 27.08 -14.50 7.53
CA LEU A 84 25.63 -14.47 7.39
C LEU A 84 25.09 -13.03 7.44
N ARG A 85 25.59 -12.20 8.37
CA ARG A 85 25.23 -10.79 8.47
C ARG A 85 25.58 -10.03 7.19
N LEU A 86 26.81 -10.15 6.68
CA LEU A 86 27.24 -9.48 5.45
C LEU A 86 26.44 -9.95 4.22
N ALA A 87 26.13 -11.25 4.13
CA ALA A 87 25.31 -11.79 3.06
C ALA A 87 23.86 -11.27 3.13
N TRP A 88 23.31 -11.13 4.33
CA TRP A 88 21.99 -10.53 4.55
C TRP A 88 21.97 -9.04 4.17
N GLU A 89 22.95 -8.25 4.61
CA GLU A 89 23.11 -6.84 4.24
C GLU A 89 23.23 -6.65 2.71
N ALA A 90 24.06 -7.46 2.04
CA ALA A 90 24.22 -7.41 0.59
C ALA A 90 22.93 -7.81 -0.17
N GLN A 91 22.20 -8.81 0.34
CA GLN A 91 20.93 -9.22 -0.25
C GLN A 91 19.87 -8.13 -0.06
N GLU A 92 19.83 -7.48 1.10
CA GLU A 92 18.91 -6.37 1.37
C GLU A 92 19.18 -5.19 0.44
N GLU A 93 20.44 -4.79 0.24
CA GLU A 93 20.81 -3.75 -0.72
C GLU A 93 20.38 -4.10 -2.15
N LEU A 94 20.55 -5.36 -2.57
CA LEU A 94 20.11 -5.82 -3.88
C LEU A 94 18.59 -5.76 -4.02
N GLN A 95 17.85 -6.15 -2.97
CA GLN A 95 16.39 -6.02 -2.94
C GLN A 95 15.95 -4.56 -3.01
N LYS A 96 16.61 -3.65 -2.29
CA LYS A 96 16.37 -2.20 -2.36
C LYS A 96 16.60 -1.67 -3.78
N LYS A 97 17.70 -2.05 -4.43
CA LYS A 97 17.99 -1.68 -5.84
C LYS A 97 16.92 -2.19 -6.81
N LYS A 98 16.58 -3.48 -6.75
CA LYS A 98 15.52 -4.09 -7.58
C LYS A 98 14.15 -3.45 -7.34
N ALA A 99 13.83 -3.11 -6.10
CA ALA A 99 12.59 -2.44 -5.75
C ALA A 99 12.53 -1.02 -6.33
N LYS A 100 13.63 -0.25 -6.29
CA LYS A 100 13.73 1.07 -6.93
C LYS A 100 13.58 0.97 -8.45
N GLU A 101 14.26 0.02 -9.08
CA GLU A 101 14.16 -0.23 -10.53
C GLU A 101 12.73 -0.61 -10.96
N LYS A 102 12.09 -1.53 -10.23
CA LYS A 102 10.70 -1.93 -10.49
C LYS A 102 9.73 -0.76 -10.34
N LYS A 103 9.97 0.16 -9.41
CA LYS A 103 9.17 1.39 -9.26
C LYS A 103 9.36 2.33 -10.44
N LEU A 104 10.61 2.61 -10.83
CA LEU A 104 10.91 3.45 -11.98
C LEU A 104 10.26 2.88 -13.25
N ARG A 105 10.37 1.57 -13.45
CA ARG A 105 9.71 0.88 -14.57
C ARG A 105 8.20 1.07 -14.56
N ARG A 106 7.55 0.91 -13.39
CA ARG A 106 6.10 1.15 -13.25
C ARG A 106 5.73 2.60 -13.52
N GLU A 107 6.52 3.56 -13.05
CA GLU A 107 6.27 4.98 -13.33
C GLU A 107 6.38 5.28 -14.84
N ASN A 108 7.38 4.69 -15.50
CA ASN A 108 7.52 4.79 -16.96
C ASN A 108 6.35 4.13 -17.70
N GLU A 109 5.92 2.93 -17.28
CA GLU A 109 4.75 2.25 -17.85
C GLU A 109 3.46 3.09 -17.70
N ARG A 110 3.27 3.77 -16.55
CA ARG A 110 2.14 4.69 -16.32
C ARG A 110 2.19 5.92 -17.22
N ARG A 111 3.39 6.44 -17.53
CA ARG A 111 3.56 7.56 -18.47
C ARG A 111 3.31 7.14 -19.91
N LEU A 112 3.70 5.93 -20.30
CA LEU A 112 3.48 5.40 -21.66
C LEU A 112 1.99 5.15 -21.93
N ASN A 113 1.27 4.60 -20.95
CA ASN A 113 -0.15 4.24 -21.09
C ASN A 113 -0.97 4.83 -19.92
N PRO A 114 -1.25 6.15 -19.93
CA PRO A 114 -2.00 6.80 -18.87
C PRO A 114 -3.46 6.36 -18.90
N LYS A 115 -4.00 5.92 -17.76
CA LYS A 115 -5.41 5.50 -17.65
C LYS A 115 -6.14 6.20 -16.52
N THR A 116 -5.45 6.44 -15.42
CA THR A 116 -6.03 7.08 -14.23
C THR A 116 -5.76 8.58 -14.25
N LYS A 117 -6.58 9.35 -13.52
CA LYS A 117 -6.37 10.80 -13.34
C LYS A 117 -4.97 11.12 -12.78
N GLU A 118 -4.47 10.22 -11.94
CA GLU A 118 -3.13 10.27 -11.36
C GLU A 118 -2.03 10.12 -12.43
N ASP A 119 -2.22 9.25 -13.41
CA ASP A 119 -1.25 9.08 -14.50
C ASP A 119 -1.14 10.35 -15.36
N PHE A 120 -2.27 11.01 -15.62
CA PHE A 120 -2.29 12.28 -16.34
C PHE A 120 -1.63 13.41 -15.54
N GLU A 121 -1.80 13.44 -14.21
CA GLU A 121 -1.10 14.37 -13.33
C GLU A 121 0.43 14.20 -13.41
N LEU A 122 0.93 12.94 -13.46
CA LEU A 122 2.36 12.67 -13.69
C LEU A 122 2.85 13.19 -15.04
N LEU A 123 2.02 13.08 -16.09
CA LEU A 123 2.36 13.58 -17.42
C LEU A 123 2.44 15.11 -17.45
N TYR A 124 1.46 15.80 -16.86
CA TYR A 124 1.49 17.26 -16.77
C TYR A 124 2.69 17.76 -15.95
N HIS A 125 3.02 17.09 -14.85
CA HIS A 125 4.20 17.42 -14.07
C HIS A 125 5.51 17.18 -14.83
N ALA A 126 5.61 16.07 -15.59
CA ALA A 126 6.77 15.80 -16.43
C ALA A 126 6.93 16.87 -17.53
N LEU A 127 5.82 17.29 -18.13
CA LEU A 127 5.79 18.38 -19.11
C LEU A 127 6.22 19.72 -18.48
N GLU A 128 5.85 19.98 -17.24
CA GLU A 128 6.27 21.18 -16.51
C GLU A 128 7.78 21.19 -16.23
N LEU A 129 8.35 20.07 -15.79
CA LEU A 129 9.79 19.94 -15.60
C LEU A 129 10.55 20.16 -16.92
N TRP A 130 10.09 19.53 -18.00
CA TRP A 130 10.65 19.73 -19.33
C TRP A 130 10.59 21.20 -19.77
N ARG A 131 9.45 21.86 -19.55
CA ARG A 131 9.29 23.29 -19.85
C ARG A 131 10.28 24.15 -19.07
N GLN A 132 10.47 23.88 -17.78
CA GLN A 132 11.42 24.61 -16.94
C GLN A 132 12.86 24.41 -17.42
N GLU A 133 13.27 23.17 -17.67
CA GLU A 133 14.61 22.82 -18.18
C GLU A 133 14.90 23.51 -19.52
N GLU A 134 13.97 23.44 -20.48
CA GLU A 134 14.16 24.04 -21.80
C GLU A 134 14.11 25.57 -21.75
N THR A 135 13.25 26.14 -20.89
CA THR A 135 13.24 27.59 -20.64
C THR A 135 14.57 28.06 -20.07
N GLU A 136 15.14 27.34 -19.11
CA GLU A 136 16.47 27.64 -18.57
C GLU A 136 17.55 27.54 -19.65
N ARG A 137 17.51 26.49 -20.48
CA ARG A 137 18.44 26.31 -21.59
C ARG A 137 18.37 27.44 -22.60
N ILE A 138 17.17 27.85 -23.02
CA ILE A 138 16.95 28.98 -23.94
C ILE A 138 17.46 30.28 -23.32
N ASN A 139 17.15 30.52 -22.04
CA ASN A 139 17.61 31.72 -21.32
C ASN A 139 19.14 31.80 -21.19
N ARG A 140 19.83 30.66 -21.11
CA ARG A 140 21.30 30.60 -21.09
C ARG A 140 21.93 30.77 -22.47
N THR A 141 21.27 30.31 -23.53
CA THR A 141 21.85 30.20 -24.88
C THR A 141 21.57 31.43 -25.75
N TYR A 142 20.34 31.97 -25.68
CA TYR A 142 19.88 33.02 -26.60
C TYR A 142 19.59 34.32 -25.85
N THR A 143 19.73 35.46 -26.55
CA THR A 143 19.41 36.79 -26.02
C THR A 143 18.56 37.60 -27.01
N GLY A 144 17.87 38.63 -26.52
CA GLY A 144 17.11 39.55 -27.38
C GLY A 144 15.97 38.90 -28.17
N ALA A 145 15.96 39.12 -29.49
CA ALA A 145 14.89 38.66 -30.39
C ALA A 145 14.92 37.13 -30.61
N GLU A 146 16.11 36.53 -30.71
CA GLU A 146 16.28 35.09 -30.91
C GLU A 146 15.72 34.30 -29.72
N ARG A 147 15.94 34.80 -28.50
CA ARG A 147 15.34 34.24 -27.29
C ARG A 147 13.81 34.23 -27.35
N LYS A 148 13.21 35.33 -27.80
CA LYS A 148 11.74 35.44 -27.91
C LYS A 148 11.22 34.45 -28.96
N ALA A 149 11.89 34.33 -30.10
CA ALA A 149 11.52 33.36 -31.13
C ALA A 149 11.62 31.91 -30.61
N ALA A 150 12.69 31.57 -29.90
CA ALA A 150 12.87 30.25 -29.29
C ALA A 150 11.80 29.96 -28.22
N LEU A 151 11.44 30.94 -27.38
CA LEU A 151 10.35 30.80 -26.40
C LEU A 151 8.97 30.64 -27.07
N CYS A 152 8.73 31.30 -28.21
CA CYS A 152 7.50 31.06 -28.98
C CYS A 152 7.46 29.63 -29.54
N GLY A 153 8.58 29.13 -30.08
CA GLY A 153 8.68 27.74 -30.54
C GLY A 153 8.44 26.75 -29.40
N LEU A 154 9.01 26.99 -28.22
CA LEU A 154 8.78 26.18 -27.02
C LEU A 154 7.30 26.16 -26.62
N LEU A 155 6.61 27.31 -26.69
CA LEU A 155 5.18 27.41 -26.40
C LEU A 155 4.33 26.60 -27.40
N GLU A 156 4.70 26.60 -28.69
CA GLU A 156 4.03 25.80 -29.71
C GLU A 156 4.21 24.30 -29.45
N GLU A 157 5.42 23.86 -29.11
CA GLU A 157 5.69 22.48 -28.71
C GLU A 157 4.90 22.09 -27.44
N GLU A 158 4.87 22.96 -26.43
CA GLU A 158 4.07 22.77 -25.22
C GLU A 158 2.58 22.58 -25.56
N ALA A 159 2.03 23.41 -26.44
CA ALA A 159 0.63 23.33 -26.87
C ALA A 159 0.33 22.01 -27.60
N GLN A 160 1.24 21.54 -28.46
CA GLN A 160 1.11 20.24 -29.14
C GLN A 160 1.12 19.07 -28.16
N LEU A 161 1.99 19.11 -27.14
CA LEU A 161 2.04 18.09 -26.09
C LEU A 161 0.78 18.13 -25.20
N ILE A 162 0.28 19.31 -24.85
CA ILE A 162 -0.99 19.42 -24.10
C ILE A 162 -2.15 18.84 -24.93
N ALA A 163 -2.19 19.11 -26.24
CA ALA A 163 -3.20 18.55 -27.13
C ALA A 163 -3.08 17.01 -27.27
N SER A 164 -1.87 16.46 -27.29
CA SER A 164 -1.67 15.00 -27.29
C SER A 164 -2.13 14.36 -25.98
N ILE A 165 -1.78 14.95 -24.83
CA ILE A 165 -2.25 14.52 -23.50
C ILE A 165 -3.78 14.58 -23.45
N GLY A 166 -4.39 15.65 -23.98
CA GLY A 166 -5.84 15.79 -24.08
C GLY A 166 -6.51 14.66 -24.88
N ARG A 167 -5.94 14.27 -26.03
CA ARG A 167 -6.42 13.12 -26.81
C ARG A 167 -6.33 11.81 -26.04
N HIS A 168 -5.22 11.57 -25.35
CA HIS A 168 -5.08 10.39 -24.48
C HIS A 168 -6.08 10.40 -23.32
N LYS A 169 -6.37 11.56 -22.73
CA LYS A 169 -7.36 11.74 -21.67
C LYS A 169 -8.76 11.37 -22.15
N LEU A 170 -9.15 11.83 -23.35
CA LEU A 170 -10.43 11.46 -23.96
C LEU A 170 -10.55 9.95 -24.19
N ASN A 171 -9.55 9.32 -24.81
CA ASN A 171 -9.57 7.87 -25.05
C ASN A 171 -9.63 7.08 -23.74
N ALA A 172 -8.86 7.48 -22.72
CA ALA A 172 -8.88 6.85 -21.40
C ALA A 172 -10.22 7.06 -20.69
N ASP A 173 -10.83 8.23 -20.81
CA ASP A 173 -12.14 8.53 -20.23
C ASP A 173 -13.24 7.70 -20.90
N GLU A 174 -13.21 7.49 -22.22
CA GLU A 174 -14.14 6.58 -22.92
C GLU A 174 -14.02 5.13 -22.42
N GLU A 175 -12.80 4.59 -22.35
CA GLU A 175 -12.57 3.25 -21.79
C GLU A 175 -13.02 3.14 -20.32
N ASN A 176 -12.72 4.17 -19.52
CA ASN A 176 -13.05 4.21 -18.11
C ASN A 176 -14.56 4.35 -17.89
N GLN A 177 -15.26 5.09 -18.74
CA GLN A 177 -16.72 5.18 -18.72
C GLN A 177 -17.35 3.81 -18.96
N HIS A 178 -16.89 3.07 -19.97
CA HIS A 178 -17.37 1.70 -20.22
C HIS A 178 -17.13 0.78 -19.01
N LYS A 179 -15.92 0.79 -18.45
CA LYS A 179 -15.59 0.03 -17.23
C LYS A 179 -16.42 0.48 -16.03
N ALA A 180 -16.69 1.77 -15.88
CA ALA A 180 -17.49 2.32 -14.79
C ALA A 180 -18.96 1.90 -14.89
N ILE A 181 -19.51 1.84 -16.11
CA ILE A 181 -20.86 1.33 -16.36
C ILE A 181 -20.95 -0.15 -15.97
N LEU A 182 -20.03 -1.00 -16.45
CA LEU A 182 -20.01 -2.41 -16.08
C LEU A 182 -19.84 -2.60 -14.57
N ASN A 183 -18.88 -1.92 -13.94
CA ASN A 183 -18.70 -1.96 -12.49
C ASN A 183 -19.93 -1.49 -11.70
N PHE A 184 -20.69 -0.53 -12.25
CA PHE A 184 -21.94 -0.07 -11.63
C PHE A 184 -23.03 -1.15 -11.72
N LEU A 185 -23.18 -1.78 -12.89
CA LEU A 185 -24.13 -2.87 -13.09
C LEU A 185 -23.75 -4.11 -12.25
N ASP A 186 -22.47 -4.48 -12.21
CA ASP A 186 -21.96 -5.58 -11.37
C ASP A 186 -22.22 -5.34 -9.88
N LYS A 187 -22.15 -4.10 -9.41
CA LYS A 187 -22.53 -3.79 -8.02
C LYS A 187 -24.02 -4.05 -7.76
N CYS A 188 -24.88 -3.90 -8.76
CA CYS A 188 -26.30 -4.23 -8.63
C CYS A 188 -26.56 -5.74 -8.58
N THR A 189 -25.66 -6.56 -9.12
CA THR A 189 -25.82 -8.02 -9.21
C THR A 189 -25.20 -8.80 -8.05
N GLN A 190 -24.48 -8.12 -7.16
CA GLN A 190 -23.80 -8.74 -6.04
C GLN A 190 -24.80 -9.33 -5.02
N PRO A 191 -24.59 -10.59 -4.59
CA PRO A 191 -25.42 -11.19 -3.56
C PRO A 191 -25.27 -10.44 -2.24
N LYS A 192 -26.30 -10.47 -1.40
CA LYS A 192 -26.20 -9.97 -0.03
C LYS A 192 -25.29 -10.90 0.76
N ARG A 193 -24.26 -10.34 1.40
CA ARG A 193 -23.29 -11.06 2.22
C ARG A 193 -23.39 -10.62 3.67
N TRP A 194 -23.55 -11.57 4.58
CA TRP A 194 -23.41 -11.31 6.02
C TRP A 194 -22.68 -12.47 6.69
N LYS A 195 -22.00 -12.15 7.81
CA LYS A 195 -21.40 -13.18 8.67
C LYS A 195 -22.48 -13.73 9.59
N ALA A 196 -22.72 -15.03 9.51
CA ALA A 196 -23.56 -15.73 10.48
C ALA A 196 -22.87 -15.76 11.86
N TYR A 197 -23.63 -16.14 12.89
CA TYR A 197 -23.11 -16.35 14.25
C TYR A 197 -21.92 -17.32 14.29
N ASP A 198 -21.90 -18.30 13.38
CA ASP A 198 -20.84 -19.30 13.23
C ASP A 198 -19.56 -18.77 12.54
N GLY A 199 -19.49 -17.47 12.23
CA GLY A 199 -18.37 -16.84 11.52
C GLY A 199 -18.30 -17.13 10.01
N LYS A 200 -19.16 -18.01 9.48
CA LYS A 200 -19.29 -18.29 8.03
C LYS A 200 -20.01 -17.15 7.32
N ILE A 201 -19.58 -16.82 6.12
CA ILE A 201 -20.23 -15.82 5.25
C ILE A 201 -21.35 -16.53 4.48
N THR A 202 -22.59 -16.09 4.67
CA THR A 202 -23.74 -16.56 3.90
C THR A 202 -24.04 -15.57 2.77
N GLU A 203 -24.29 -16.08 1.58
CA GLU A 203 -24.68 -15.31 0.40
C GLU A 203 -26.16 -15.56 0.09
N MET A 204 -26.91 -14.50 -0.23
CA MET A 204 -28.33 -14.61 -0.59
C MET A 204 -28.66 -13.75 -1.80
N ASP A 205 -29.27 -14.40 -2.79
CA ASP A 205 -29.88 -13.75 -3.94
C ASP A 205 -31.35 -13.45 -3.64
N THR A 206 -31.77 -12.23 -3.98
CA THR A 206 -33.17 -11.82 -3.96
C THR A 206 -33.70 -11.79 -5.40
N PRO A 207 -35.03 -11.86 -5.61
CA PRO A 207 -35.61 -11.70 -6.95
C PRO A 207 -35.14 -10.42 -7.66
N ASN A 208 -34.90 -9.32 -6.92
CA ASN A 208 -34.39 -8.07 -7.46
C ASN A 208 -32.93 -8.18 -7.94
N ILE A 209 -32.11 -8.98 -7.26
CA ILE A 209 -30.71 -9.24 -7.66
C ILE A 209 -30.67 -10.14 -8.91
N LEU A 210 -31.54 -11.16 -8.98
CA LEU A 210 -31.69 -11.98 -10.18
C LEU A 210 -32.14 -11.13 -11.38
N ARG A 211 -33.11 -10.23 -11.15
CA ARG A 211 -33.55 -9.24 -12.13
C ARG A 211 -32.40 -8.35 -12.61
N ALA A 212 -31.56 -7.87 -11.70
CA ALA A 212 -30.39 -7.07 -12.06
C ALA A 212 -29.37 -7.86 -12.91
N ARG A 213 -29.21 -9.17 -12.66
CA ARG A 213 -28.37 -10.06 -13.48
C ARG A 213 -28.92 -10.20 -14.90
N GLU A 214 -30.22 -10.47 -15.05
CA GLU A 214 -30.86 -10.51 -16.37
C GLU A 214 -30.63 -9.22 -17.16
N LEU A 215 -30.81 -8.06 -16.51
CA LEU A 215 -30.61 -6.76 -17.16
C LEU A 215 -29.15 -6.50 -17.55
N LEU A 216 -28.19 -6.97 -16.74
CA LEU A 216 -26.76 -6.91 -17.05
C LEU A 216 -26.41 -7.80 -18.25
N GLU A 217 -26.95 -9.02 -18.30
CA GLU A 217 -26.74 -9.94 -19.42
C GLU A 217 -27.27 -9.33 -20.73
N ILE A 218 -28.48 -8.78 -20.71
CA ILE A 218 -29.06 -8.07 -21.85
C ILE A 218 -28.18 -6.87 -22.25
N TYR A 219 -27.70 -6.07 -21.29
CA TYR A 219 -26.81 -4.94 -21.58
C TYR A 219 -25.53 -5.40 -22.28
N ASN A 220 -24.89 -6.44 -21.76
CA ASN A 220 -23.68 -7.01 -22.35
C ASN A 220 -23.95 -7.48 -23.77
N SER A 221 -25.03 -8.22 -24.01
CA SER A 221 -25.42 -8.71 -25.34
C SER A 221 -25.66 -7.59 -26.35
N ILE A 222 -26.31 -6.49 -25.93
CA ILE A 222 -26.58 -5.37 -26.84
C ILE A 222 -25.31 -4.56 -27.13
N SER A 223 -24.39 -4.48 -26.15
CA SER A 223 -23.14 -3.74 -26.27
C SER A 223 -22.07 -4.44 -27.13
N MET A 224 -22.26 -5.72 -27.48
CA MET A 224 -21.34 -6.44 -28.38
C MET A 224 -21.50 -5.93 -29.82
N ASN A 225 -20.38 -5.49 -30.41
CA ASN A 225 -20.37 -4.95 -31.78
C ASN A 225 -20.08 -6.02 -32.85
N ASP A 226 -19.35 -7.08 -32.49
CA ASP A 226 -18.84 -8.11 -33.41
C ASP A 226 -19.66 -9.41 -33.34
N ILE A 227 -20.98 -9.31 -33.51
CA ILE A 227 -21.87 -10.48 -33.55
C ILE A 227 -22.54 -10.62 -34.92
N PRO A 228 -22.74 -11.85 -35.43
CA PRO A 228 -23.40 -12.07 -36.70
C PRO A 228 -24.85 -11.56 -36.66
N LYS A 229 -25.37 -11.21 -37.84
CA LYS A 229 -26.71 -10.59 -37.98
C LYS A 229 -27.81 -11.41 -37.30
N ASP A 230 -27.78 -12.73 -37.43
CA ASP A 230 -28.81 -13.62 -36.85
C ASP A 230 -28.80 -13.57 -35.32
N GLU A 231 -27.61 -13.64 -34.69
CA GLU A 231 -27.48 -13.49 -33.24
C GLU A 231 -27.90 -12.09 -32.77
N ARG A 232 -27.59 -11.04 -33.56
CA ARG A 232 -28.04 -9.68 -33.25
C ARG A 232 -29.57 -9.57 -33.27
N MET A 233 -30.23 -10.21 -34.24
CA MET A 233 -31.68 -10.25 -34.33
C MET A 233 -32.31 -10.92 -33.10
N ASP A 234 -31.72 -12.01 -32.62
CA ASP A 234 -32.16 -12.70 -31.41
C ASP A 234 -32.01 -11.81 -30.16
N VAL A 235 -30.86 -11.14 -30.01
CA VAL A 235 -30.62 -10.19 -28.91
C VAL A 235 -31.65 -9.05 -28.92
N LEU A 236 -31.95 -8.48 -30.08
CA LEU A 236 -32.97 -7.45 -30.23
C LEU A 236 -34.38 -7.98 -29.92
N GLY A 237 -34.67 -9.24 -30.26
CA GLY A 237 -35.90 -9.94 -29.89
C GLY A 237 -36.07 -10.07 -28.37
N ILE A 238 -35.01 -10.48 -27.67
CA ILE A 238 -34.99 -10.57 -26.20
C ILE A 238 -35.21 -9.20 -25.56
N LEU A 239 -34.50 -8.17 -26.04
CA LEU A 239 -34.66 -6.80 -25.56
C LEU A 239 -36.09 -6.30 -25.77
N ARG A 240 -36.67 -6.54 -26.96
CA ARG A 240 -38.04 -6.16 -27.29
C ARG A 240 -39.05 -6.77 -26.32
N LEU A 241 -38.91 -8.06 -26.00
CA LEU A 241 -39.77 -8.73 -25.03
C LEU A 241 -39.67 -8.06 -23.65
N ARG A 242 -38.44 -7.75 -23.21
CA ARG A 242 -38.20 -7.13 -21.90
C ARG A 242 -38.79 -5.72 -21.79
N MET A 243 -38.74 -4.95 -22.86
CA MET A 243 -39.29 -3.58 -22.87
C MET A 243 -40.82 -3.52 -22.84
N LYS A 244 -41.51 -4.60 -23.26
CA LYS A 244 -42.99 -4.66 -23.28
C LYS A 244 -43.63 -4.76 -21.90
N GLU A 245 -42.88 -5.04 -20.85
CA GLU A 245 -43.43 -5.15 -19.49
C GLU A 245 -43.82 -3.83 -18.86
N HIS A 246 -43.19 -2.75 -19.31
CA HIS A 246 -43.41 -1.42 -18.77
C HIS A 246 -43.68 -0.46 -19.92
N GLU A 247 -44.91 0.01 -20.02
CA GLU A 247 -45.29 1.02 -21.01
C GLU A 247 -44.92 2.42 -20.51
N CYS A 248 -43.89 3.01 -21.12
CA CYS A 248 -43.47 4.38 -20.86
C CYS A 248 -42.78 4.98 -22.09
N LYS A 249 -42.61 6.30 -22.11
CA LYS A 249 -41.96 7.01 -23.23
C LYS A 249 -40.57 6.45 -23.55
N LEU A 250 -39.79 6.10 -22.52
CA LEU A 250 -38.45 5.53 -22.68
C LEU A 250 -38.47 4.17 -23.39
N THR A 251 -39.37 3.27 -22.99
CA THR A 251 -39.47 1.94 -23.61
C THR A 251 -40.03 2.03 -25.02
N GLN A 252 -40.95 2.95 -25.30
CA GLN A 252 -41.45 3.22 -26.66
C GLN A 252 -40.33 3.71 -27.59
N GLU A 253 -39.51 4.65 -27.15
CA GLU A 253 -38.36 5.13 -27.95
C GLU A 253 -37.35 4.00 -28.23
N ILE A 254 -37.07 3.17 -27.23
CA ILE A 254 -36.19 2.00 -27.42
C ILE A 254 -36.80 1.04 -28.46
N LEU A 255 -38.10 0.75 -28.38
CA LEU A 255 -38.80 -0.13 -29.32
C LEU A 255 -38.76 0.40 -30.77
N GLU A 256 -39.01 1.69 -30.96
CA GLU A 256 -38.91 2.34 -32.29
C GLU A 256 -37.50 2.22 -32.89
N LEU A 257 -36.47 2.40 -32.07
CA LEU A 257 -35.09 2.27 -32.51
C LEU A 257 -34.71 0.81 -32.82
N ILE A 258 -35.23 -0.15 -32.07
CA ILE A 258 -35.07 -1.59 -32.35
C ILE A 258 -35.71 -1.92 -33.70
N ASP A 259 -36.97 -1.53 -33.91
CA ASP A 259 -37.68 -1.80 -35.17
C ASP A 259 -36.95 -1.16 -36.36
N ARG A 260 -36.35 0.02 -36.16
CA ARG A 260 -35.50 0.68 -37.16
C ARG A 260 -34.17 -0.04 -37.40
N GLU A 261 -33.52 -0.59 -36.37
CA GLU A 261 -32.30 -1.39 -36.56
C GLU A 261 -32.60 -2.64 -37.37
N VAL A 262 -33.69 -3.33 -37.03
CA VAL A 262 -34.16 -4.53 -37.74
C VAL A 262 -34.43 -4.23 -39.22
N ASP A 263 -35.21 -3.19 -39.54
CA ASP A 263 -35.53 -2.83 -40.93
C ASP A 263 -34.26 -2.49 -41.74
N LEU A 264 -33.31 -1.76 -41.16
CA LEU A 264 -32.05 -1.42 -41.84
C LEU A 264 -31.14 -2.65 -42.02
N MET A 265 -31.13 -3.59 -41.08
CA MET A 265 -30.38 -4.84 -41.22
C MET A 265 -31.00 -5.75 -42.29
N SER A 266 -32.32 -5.84 -42.36
CA SER A 266 -33.04 -6.58 -43.42
C SER A 266 -32.78 -6.02 -44.82
N ARG A 267 -32.41 -4.73 -44.92
CA ARG A 267 -32.00 -4.06 -46.17
C ARG A 267 -30.49 -4.13 -46.44
N GLU A 268 -29.76 -4.94 -45.67
CA GLU A 268 -28.31 -5.16 -45.81
C GLU A 268 -27.45 -3.89 -45.69
N VAL A 269 -27.88 -2.92 -44.89
CA VAL A 269 -27.07 -1.73 -44.60
C VAL A 269 -25.77 -2.15 -43.89
N LYS A 270 -24.65 -1.53 -44.28
CA LYS A 270 -23.33 -1.78 -43.68
C LYS A 270 -23.33 -1.47 -42.18
N GLU A 271 -22.68 -2.33 -41.40
CA GLU A 271 -22.64 -2.25 -39.93
C GLU A 271 -22.06 -0.92 -39.41
N CYS A 272 -21.07 -0.35 -40.10
CA CYS A 272 -20.50 0.96 -39.74
C CYS A 272 -21.54 2.09 -39.75
N ASN A 273 -22.58 1.99 -40.57
CA ASN A 273 -23.66 2.99 -40.62
C ASN A 273 -24.70 2.81 -39.50
N LEU A 274 -24.69 1.65 -38.82
CA LEU A 274 -25.59 1.34 -37.70
C LEU A 274 -24.99 1.69 -36.34
N GLU A 275 -23.71 2.06 -36.27
CA GLU A 275 -22.99 2.30 -35.01
C GLU A 275 -23.68 3.35 -34.14
N GLY A 276 -24.11 4.47 -34.73
CA GLY A 276 -24.83 5.53 -34.00
C GLY A 276 -26.18 5.06 -33.45
N LEU A 277 -26.92 4.25 -34.21
CA LEU A 277 -28.19 3.68 -33.80
C LEU A 277 -28.00 2.69 -32.64
N ARG A 278 -27.02 1.79 -32.75
CA ARG A 278 -26.66 0.83 -31.71
C ARG A 278 -26.23 1.52 -30.42
N LYS A 279 -25.36 2.54 -30.50
CA LYS A 279 -24.96 3.36 -29.34
C LYS A 279 -26.16 4.03 -28.67
N ARG A 280 -27.13 4.53 -29.45
CA ARG A 280 -28.35 5.14 -28.90
C ARG A 280 -29.22 4.12 -28.17
N ILE A 281 -29.43 2.94 -28.75
CA ILE A 281 -30.17 1.84 -28.11
C ILE A 281 -29.49 1.43 -26.80
N CYS A 282 -28.17 1.19 -26.80
CA CYS A 282 -27.40 0.88 -25.59
C CYS A 282 -27.53 1.96 -24.52
N THR A 283 -27.46 3.24 -24.90
CA THR A 283 -27.53 4.38 -23.97
C THR A 283 -28.91 4.52 -23.34
N LEU A 284 -29.98 4.39 -24.12
CA LEU A 284 -31.36 4.44 -23.62
C LEU A 284 -31.67 3.21 -22.76
N PHE A 285 -31.20 2.03 -23.15
CA PHE A 285 -31.33 0.84 -22.31
C PHE A 285 -30.56 0.99 -20.98
N LEU A 286 -29.36 1.61 -20.98
CA LEU A 286 -28.66 1.93 -19.74
C LEU A 286 -29.44 2.91 -18.86
N GLN A 287 -30.12 3.90 -19.45
CA GLN A 287 -31.02 4.80 -18.72
C GLN A 287 -32.20 4.04 -18.10
N TYR A 288 -32.77 3.08 -18.83
CA TYR A 288 -33.80 2.18 -18.33
C TYR A 288 -33.28 1.38 -17.13
N VAL A 289 -32.11 0.74 -17.24
CA VAL A 289 -31.51 -0.05 -16.15
C VAL A 289 -31.16 0.81 -14.94
N LYS A 290 -30.75 2.08 -15.12
CA LYS A 290 -30.46 3.02 -14.02
C LYS A 290 -31.72 3.56 -13.31
N THR A 291 -32.90 3.29 -13.82
CA THR A 291 -34.14 3.79 -13.21
C THR A 291 -34.60 2.84 -12.09
N PRO A 292 -34.72 3.29 -10.83
CA PRO A 292 -35.07 2.43 -9.70
C PRO A 292 -36.41 1.68 -9.83
N LYS A 293 -37.33 2.22 -10.65
CA LYS A 293 -38.62 1.57 -10.94
C LYS A 293 -38.45 0.24 -11.68
N PHE A 294 -37.44 0.12 -12.54
CA PHE A 294 -37.18 -1.05 -13.37
C PHE A 294 -36.08 -1.95 -12.79
N ASN A 295 -35.13 -1.34 -12.07
CA ASN A 295 -34.09 -2.05 -11.33
C ASN A 295 -34.06 -1.55 -9.86
N PRO A 296 -34.75 -2.24 -8.94
CA PRO A 296 -34.83 -1.83 -7.54
C PRO A 296 -33.47 -1.77 -6.82
N GLU A 297 -32.48 -2.58 -7.24
CA GLU A 297 -31.16 -2.61 -6.61
C GLU A 297 -30.37 -1.30 -6.81
N VAL A 298 -30.69 -0.54 -7.86
CA VAL A 298 -30.06 0.76 -8.14
C VAL A 298 -30.36 1.78 -7.04
N ALA A 299 -31.52 1.72 -6.39
CA ALA A 299 -31.89 2.65 -5.32
C ALA A 299 -30.89 2.64 -4.15
N LYS A 300 -30.22 1.52 -3.90
CA LYS A 300 -29.20 1.38 -2.83
C LYS A 300 -27.86 2.04 -3.21
N ILE A 301 -27.58 2.14 -4.50
CA ILE A 301 -26.30 2.59 -5.04
C ILE A 301 -26.35 4.09 -5.39
N LEU A 302 -27.53 4.59 -5.76
CA LEU A 302 -27.73 6.03 -6.01
C LEU A 302 -27.50 6.82 -4.72
N LYS A 303 -26.57 7.78 -4.78
CA LYS A 303 -26.23 8.67 -3.67
C LYS A 303 -27.27 9.76 -3.39
N VAL A 304 -28.30 9.87 -4.22
CA VAL A 304 -29.32 10.92 -4.08
C VAL A 304 -30.27 10.52 -2.96
N PRO A 305 -30.36 11.29 -1.86
CA PRO A 305 -31.33 11.03 -0.81
C PRO A 305 -32.75 11.05 -1.37
N ALA A 306 -33.60 10.13 -0.93
CA ALA A 306 -35.01 10.09 -1.33
C ALA A 306 -35.80 11.35 -0.91
N ASP A 307 -35.27 12.12 0.05
CA ASP A 307 -35.86 13.35 0.56
C ASP A 307 -35.07 14.58 0.07
N PRO A 308 -35.66 15.43 -0.81
CA PRO A 308 -35.01 16.61 -1.38
C PRO A 308 -34.55 17.62 -0.32
N LEU A 309 -35.23 17.70 0.83
CA LEU A 309 -34.92 18.68 1.87
C LEU A 309 -33.58 18.42 2.58
N LYS A 310 -33.07 17.18 2.52
CA LYS A 310 -31.77 16.82 3.09
C LYS A 310 -30.58 17.34 2.28
N LEU A 311 -30.81 17.71 1.01
CA LEU A 311 -29.77 18.26 0.13
C LEU A 311 -29.35 19.67 0.55
N TYR A 312 -30.26 20.48 1.10
CA TYR A 312 -30.03 21.90 1.40
C TYR A 312 -29.18 22.17 2.64
N LYS A 313 -28.99 21.18 3.54
CA LYS A 313 -28.33 21.42 4.84
C LYS A 313 -26.81 21.49 4.77
N ASN A 314 -26.18 20.92 3.73
CA ASN A 314 -24.72 20.74 3.64
C ASN A 314 -24.16 21.16 2.27
N VAL A 315 -24.69 22.23 1.68
CA VAL A 315 -24.24 22.75 0.38
C VAL A 315 -23.49 24.06 0.56
N ASN A 316 -22.33 24.15 -0.07
CA ASN A 316 -21.47 25.32 -0.10
C ASN A 316 -21.36 25.83 -1.55
N PHE A 317 -21.15 27.13 -1.70
CA PHE A 317 -21.00 27.77 -3.01
C PHE A 317 -19.52 27.80 -3.43
N CYS A 318 -19.23 27.35 -4.66
CA CYS A 318 -17.90 27.49 -5.24
C CYS A 318 -17.79 28.79 -6.03
N HIS A 319 -16.81 29.63 -5.68
CA HIS A 319 -16.59 30.92 -6.35
C HIS A 319 -16.00 30.80 -7.78
N SER A 320 -15.53 29.61 -8.19
CA SER A 320 -14.91 29.42 -9.50
C SER A 320 -15.82 28.77 -10.54
N CYS A 321 -16.68 27.83 -10.13
CA CYS A 321 -17.63 27.17 -11.04
C CYS A 321 -19.10 27.58 -10.80
N GLU A 322 -19.32 28.51 -9.87
CA GLU A 322 -20.65 29.07 -9.52
C GLU A 322 -21.70 28.00 -9.16
N SER A 323 -21.25 26.82 -8.76
CA SER A 323 -22.10 25.67 -8.47
C SER A 323 -22.23 25.46 -6.95
N TYR A 324 -23.42 25.07 -6.52
CA TYR A 324 -23.67 24.61 -5.16
C TYR A 324 -23.30 23.13 -5.04
N LEU A 325 -22.31 22.83 -4.22
CA LEU A 325 -21.78 21.47 -4.05
C LEU A 325 -21.79 21.06 -2.58
N PRO A 326 -21.86 19.76 -2.26
CA PRO A 326 -21.78 19.29 -0.89
C PRO A 326 -20.46 19.71 -0.22
N SER A 327 -20.45 19.92 1.10
CA SER A 327 -19.24 20.29 1.84
C SER A 327 -18.07 19.30 1.67
N THR A 328 -18.36 18.03 1.36
CA THR A 328 -17.35 17.00 1.05
C THR A 328 -16.56 17.25 -0.24
N GLU A 329 -17.07 18.09 -1.13
CA GLU A 329 -16.42 18.41 -2.40
C GLU A 329 -15.46 19.60 -2.31
N PHE A 330 -15.32 20.19 -1.12
CA PHE A 330 -14.39 21.27 -0.88
C PHE A 330 -13.19 20.78 -0.06
N PRO A 331 -11.97 21.25 -0.40
CA PRO A 331 -10.86 21.13 0.52
C PRO A 331 -11.20 21.93 1.78
N VAL A 332 -10.86 21.38 2.94
CA VAL A 332 -10.98 22.05 4.22
C VAL A 332 -9.55 22.43 4.58
N PRO A 333 -9.10 23.65 4.20
CA PRO A 333 -7.72 24.04 4.44
C PRO A 333 -7.50 24.20 5.93
N ALA A 334 -6.37 23.73 6.43
CA ALA A 334 -6.13 23.73 7.87
C ALA A 334 -5.86 25.13 8.49
N ASN A 335 -5.82 26.17 7.65
CA ASN A 335 -5.54 27.55 8.01
C ASN A 335 -6.76 28.49 7.90
N SER A 336 -7.87 28.05 7.30
CA SER A 336 -9.06 28.89 7.13
C SER A 336 -10.36 28.08 7.12
N CYS A 337 -11.42 28.67 7.68
CA CYS A 337 -12.76 28.05 7.74
C CYS A 337 -13.65 28.42 6.53
N THR A 338 -13.09 29.13 5.55
CA THR A 338 -13.85 29.62 4.38
C THR A 338 -13.70 28.67 3.20
N PHE A 339 -14.83 28.13 2.72
CA PHE A 339 -14.88 27.34 1.50
C PHE A 339 -14.67 28.26 0.29
N GLY A 340 -13.48 28.21 -0.31
CA GLY A 340 -13.15 29.03 -1.47
C GLY A 340 -13.55 28.38 -2.79
N ARG A 341 -12.84 27.30 -3.15
CA ARG A 341 -12.96 26.60 -4.43
C ARG A 341 -13.18 25.10 -4.19
N CYS A 342 -13.95 24.45 -5.04
CA CYS A 342 -14.15 23.00 -4.95
C CYS A 342 -12.92 22.22 -5.44
N HIS A 343 -12.82 20.94 -5.07
CA HIS A 343 -11.71 20.06 -5.46
C HIS A 343 -11.52 19.98 -6.98
N LEU A 344 -12.59 20.05 -7.77
CA LEU A 344 -12.48 20.03 -9.24
C LEU A 344 -11.79 21.31 -9.75
N CYS A 345 -12.23 22.48 -9.31
CA CYS A 345 -11.62 23.75 -9.68
C CYS A 345 -10.16 23.84 -9.22
N CYS A 346 -9.83 23.36 -8.02
CA CYS A 346 -8.44 23.29 -7.55
C CYS A 346 -7.58 22.41 -8.46
N LYS A 347 -8.10 21.27 -8.93
CA LYS A 347 -7.37 20.39 -9.86
C LYS A 347 -7.16 21.03 -11.22
N LEU A 348 -8.19 21.68 -11.76
CA LEU A 348 -8.09 22.39 -13.03
C LEU A 348 -7.10 23.56 -12.95
N ASP A 349 -7.09 24.30 -11.85
CA ASP A 349 -6.13 25.39 -11.62
C ASP A 349 -4.70 24.86 -11.53
N ASN A 350 -4.49 23.70 -10.87
CA ASN A 350 -3.19 23.03 -10.86
C ASN A 350 -2.78 22.58 -12.27
N GLU A 351 -3.62 21.84 -12.99
CA GLU A 351 -3.36 21.39 -14.38
C GLU A 351 -3.00 22.57 -15.31
N ALA A 352 -3.63 23.74 -15.10
CA ALA A 352 -3.40 24.92 -15.92
C ALA A 352 -2.17 25.75 -15.52
N ARG A 353 -1.85 25.85 -14.22
CA ARG A 353 -0.82 26.79 -13.72
C ARG A 353 0.45 26.12 -13.20
N GLN A 354 0.31 25.30 -12.17
CA GLN A 354 1.44 24.78 -11.38
C GLN A 354 1.90 23.41 -11.88
N ARG A 355 0.96 22.57 -12.29
CA ARG A 355 1.17 21.17 -12.74
C ARG A 355 1.95 20.34 -11.73
N ASP A 356 1.71 20.61 -10.45
CA ASP A 356 2.34 19.87 -9.35
C ASP A 356 1.80 18.44 -9.29
N ALA A 357 2.66 17.47 -8.96
CA ALA A 357 2.27 16.08 -8.78
C ALA A 357 2.04 15.76 -7.29
N TYR A 358 0.77 15.68 -6.88
CA TYR A 358 0.36 15.38 -5.51
C TYR A 358 0.44 13.91 -5.13
N LEU A 359 0.67 13.00 -6.09
CA LEU A 359 0.68 11.55 -5.84
C LEU A 359 1.69 11.12 -4.79
N LYS A 360 2.86 11.75 -4.78
CA LYS A 360 3.92 11.44 -3.82
C LYS A 360 3.45 11.78 -2.40
N TYR A 361 2.86 12.95 -2.23
CA TYR A 361 2.28 13.39 -0.96
C TYR A 361 1.07 12.55 -0.54
N LYS A 362 0.25 12.11 -1.49
CA LYS A 362 -0.86 11.17 -1.24
C LYS A 362 -0.37 9.83 -0.72
N LEU A 363 0.65 9.25 -1.32
CA LEU A 363 1.22 8.00 -0.85
C LEU A 363 1.81 8.14 0.57
N LEU A 364 2.49 9.25 0.85
CA LEU A 364 3.02 9.55 2.19
C LEU A 364 1.90 9.65 3.23
N LEU A 365 0.82 10.38 2.91
CA LEU A 365 -0.34 10.53 3.79
C LEU A 365 -1.07 9.20 4.02
N GLU A 366 -1.20 8.36 2.98
CA GLU A 366 -1.78 7.03 3.10
C GLU A 366 -0.94 6.10 3.98
N ASN A 367 0.39 6.12 3.82
CA ASN A 367 1.30 5.34 4.66
C ASN A 367 1.21 5.77 6.12
N LEU A 368 1.15 7.09 6.35
CA LEU A 368 1.01 7.67 7.69
C LEU A 368 -0.33 7.32 8.33
N ARG A 369 -1.43 7.37 7.58
CA ARG A 369 -2.75 6.93 8.06
C ARG A 369 -2.75 5.45 8.43
N ARG A 370 -2.10 4.59 7.63
CA ARG A 370 -1.98 3.16 7.95
C ARG A 370 -1.18 2.94 9.22
N SER A 371 -0.01 3.58 9.35
CA SER A 371 0.81 3.44 10.55
C SER A 371 0.07 3.90 11.81
N GLU A 372 -0.75 4.95 11.72
CA GLU A 372 -1.49 5.46 12.88
C GLU A 372 -2.67 4.56 13.27
N VAL A 373 -3.34 3.92 12.30
CA VAL A 373 -4.36 2.90 12.59
C VAL A 373 -3.76 1.70 13.32
N ASP A 374 -2.53 1.32 13.02
CA ASP A 374 -1.84 0.20 13.67
C ASP A 374 -1.58 0.44 15.17
N HIS A 375 -1.52 1.71 15.61
CA HIS A 375 -1.30 2.05 17.02
C HIS A 375 -2.57 1.96 17.89
N GLN A 376 -3.77 1.86 17.30
CA GLN A 376 -5.07 1.72 18.00
C GLN A 376 -5.39 2.83 19.03
N ASP A 377 -4.79 4.01 18.90
CA ASP A 377 -4.95 5.15 19.84
C ASP A 377 -6.15 6.08 19.49
N ASP A 378 -7.04 5.70 18.56
CA ASP A 378 -8.12 6.54 18.03
C ASP A 378 -7.65 7.95 17.57
N ALA A 379 -6.46 8.04 16.96
CA ALA A 379 -5.87 9.30 16.52
C ALA A 379 -6.72 9.99 15.43
N LYS A 380 -7.44 11.06 15.77
CA LYS A 380 -8.35 11.78 14.85
C LYS A 380 -7.65 12.87 14.03
N ILE A 381 -6.55 13.43 14.56
CA ILE A 381 -5.84 14.57 13.96
C ILE A 381 -5.29 14.22 12.57
N VAL A 382 -4.79 13.00 12.40
CA VAL A 382 -4.20 12.49 11.15
C VAL A 382 -5.20 12.54 9.99
N PHE A 383 -6.48 12.31 10.26
CA PHE A 383 -7.53 12.27 9.25
C PHE A 383 -8.04 13.67 8.86
N LEU A 384 -7.80 14.68 9.70
CA LEU A 384 -8.09 16.08 9.39
C LEU A 384 -7.09 16.68 8.39
N VAL A 385 -5.84 16.21 8.41
CA VAL A 385 -4.78 16.72 7.51
C VAL A 385 -5.06 16.29 6.06
N GLN A 386 -5.07 17.27 5.16
CA GLN A 386 -5.23 17.05 3.72
C GLN A 386 -3.89 16.97 2.99
N HIS A 387 -3.93 16.62 1.70
CA HIS A 387 -2.74 16.47 0.86
C HIS A 387 -1.92 17.77 0.72
N GLN A 388 -2.61 18.92 0.60
CA GLN A 388 -1.99 20.25 0.49
C GLN A 388 -1.27 20.65 1.78
N ASP A 389 -1.86 20.30 2.93
CA ASP A 389 -1.27 20.53 4.24
C ASP A 389 0.04 19.74 4.41
N LEU A 390 0.03 18.48 3.96
CA LEU A 390 1.22 17.62 4.01
C LEU A 390 2.31 18.11 3.04
N GLN A 391 1.94 18.57 1.85
CA GLN A 391 2.88 19.19 0.91
C GLN A 391 3.56 20.41 1.54
N TYR A 392 2.78 21.31 2.14
CA TYR A 392 3.32 22.48 2.84
C TYR A 392 4.29 22.08 3.95
N MET A 393 3.96 21.04 4.73
CA MET A 393 4.89 20.52 5.75
C MET A 393 6.21 20.06 5.13
N ILE A 394 6.16 19.26 4.06
CA ILE A 394 7.36 18.68 3.46
C ILE A 394 8.22 19.77 2.80
N GLU A 395 7.62 20.62 1.98
CA GLU A 395 8.35 21.64 1.21
C GLU A 395 8.82 22.79 2.11
N ASN A 396 7.92 23.39 2.91
CA ASN A 396 8.21 24.65 3.59
C ASN A 396 8.75 24.50 5.01
N ILE A 397 8.45 23.38 5.68
CA ILE A 397 8.91 23.13 7.07
C ILE A 397 10.12 22.20 7.07
N TRP A 398 10.06 21.12 6.29
CA TRP A 398 11.12 20.11 6.24
C TRP A 398 12.14 20.33 5.11
N GLY A 399 11.81 21.09 4.07
CA GLY A 399 12.72 21.38 2.96
C GLY A 399 12.93 20.19 2.02
N CYS A 400 11.95 19.29 1.91
CA CYS A 400 12.02 18.05 1.13
C CYS A 400 13.19 17.13 1.51
N GLN A 401 13.66 17.19 2.75
CA GLN A 401 14.82 16.42 3.23
C GLN A 401 14.53 15.68 4.52
N SER A 402 15.12 14.48 4.69
CA SER A 402 15.13 13.79 5.98
C SER A 402 15.85 14.61 7.04
N ALA A 403 15.39 14.52 8.28
CA ALA A 403 15.96 15.28 9.37
C ALA A 403 17.41 14.86 9.71
N LEU A 404 17.74 13.57 9.52
CA LEU A 404 19.02 12.98 9.89
C LEU A 404 20.01 12.93 8.70
N SER A 405 19.73 12.13 7.68
CA SER A 405 20.62 11.98 6.49
C SER A 405 20.53 13.07 5.42
N ALA A 406 19.62 14.04 5.56
CA ALA A 406 19.31 15.03 4.53
C ALA A 406 18.96 14.43 3.14
N CYS A 407 18.43 13.21 3.13
CA CYS A 407 17.99 12.53 1.91
C CYS A 407 16.78 13.24 1.29
N SER A 408 16.83 13.51 -0.01
CA SER A 408 15.77 14.20 -0.77
C SER A 408 14.82 13.27 -1.54
N ASP A 409 15.01 11.94 -1.43
CA ASP A 409 14.17 10.96 -2.13
C ASP A 409 12.79 10.83 -1.45
N LEU A 410 11.81 11.58 -1.96
CA LEU A 410 10.42 11.58 -1.47
C LEU A 410 9.78 10.18 -1.37
N TYR A 411 10.26 9.18 -2.12
CA TYR A 411 9.72 7.81 -2.05
C TYR A 411 10.21 7.00 -0.85
N ASP A 412 11.35 7.41 -0.29
CA ASP A 412 11.96 6.77 0.88
C ASP A 412 11.65 7.53 2.17
N LEU A 413 11.18 8.77 2.06
CA LEU A 413 10.75 9.57 3.19
C LEU A 413 9.45 9.02 3.80
N VAL A 414 9.33 9.12 5.11
CA VAL A 414 8.17 8.76 5.92
C VAL A 414 8.05 9.76 7.06
N MET A 415 6.82 10.15 7.40
CA MET A 415 6.56 10.94 8.60
C MET A 415 6.17 10.02 9.76
N VAL A 416 6.84 10.19 10.88
CA VAL A 416 6.62 9.38 12.10
C VAL A 416 6.37 10.30 13.29
N ARG A 417 5.73 9.77 14.33
CA ARG A 417 5.61 10.43 15.64
C ARG A 417 7.00 10.81 16.16
N TRP A 418 7.17 12.05 16.57
CA TRP A 418 8.40 12.48 17.25
C TRP A 418 8.47 11.88 18.66
N ASP A 419 7.45 12.12 19.48
CA ASP A 419 7.24 11.46 20.77
C ASP A 419 6.16 10.38 20.63
N LYS A 420 6.51 9.14 21.01
CA LYS A 420 5.63 7.96 20.94
C LYS A 420 4.46 8.02 21.91
N ARG A 421 4.62 8.75 23.01
CA ARG A 421 3.61 8.84 24.07
C ARG A 421 2.39 9.68 23.65
N HIS A 422 2.58 10.53 22.65
CA HIS A 422 1.55 11.42 22.16
C HIS A 422 1.08 10.95 20.79
N GLU A 423 -0.19 11.17 20.49
CA GLU A 423 -0.73 10.92 19.16
C GLU A 423 0.03 11.71 18.09
N TRP A 424 -0.04 11.22 16.86
CA TRP A 424 0.51 11.99 15.75
C TRP A 424 -0.26 13.28 15.57
N SER A 425 0.50 14.37 15.46
CA SER A 425 -0.01 15.68 15.12
C SER A 425 1.03 16.42 14.31
N PRO A 426 0.67 17.42 13.50
CA PRO A 426 1.63 18.20 12.73
C PRO A 426 2.82 18.73 13.57
N TRP A 427 2.60 19.06 14.84
CA TRP A 427 3.63 19.51 15.80
C TRP A 427 4.25 18.39 16.66
N ASN A 428 3.94 17.13 16.40
CA ASN A 428 4.58 15.94 16.96
C ASN A 428 5.08 15.03 15.83
N THR A 429 5.71 15.60 14.81
CA THR A 429 6.17 14.88 13.62
C THR A 429 7.67 14.95 13.40
N ILE A 430 8.24 13.92 12.78
CA ILE A 430 9.56 13.97 12.17
C ILE A 430 9.53 13.34 10.78
N LEU A 431 10.23 13.96 9.82
CA LEU A 431 10.42 13.43 8.48
C LEU A 431 11.76 12.68 8.42
N LEU A 432 11.71 11.37 8.18
CA LEU A 432 12.86 10.45 8.18
C LEU A 432 12.82 9.54 6.95
N THR A 433 13.92 8.87 6.63
CA THR A 433 13.87 7.72 5.70
C THR A 433 13.23 6.51 6.38
N LYS A 434 12.82 5.48 5.63
CA LYS A 434 12.25 4.25 6.21
C LYS A 434 13.19 3.57 7.21
N ASP A 435 14.46 3.46 6.85
CA ASP A 435 15.47 2.85 7.71
C ASP A 435 15.69 3.70 8.98
N GLU A 436 15.72 5.03 8.85
CA GLU A 436 15.82 5.96 9.98
C GLU A 436 14.58 5.91 10.88
N ALA A 437 13.40 5.78 10.29
CA ALA A 437 12.13 5.66 11.00
C ALA A 437 12.10 4.38 11.84
N ASP A 438 12.53 3.24 11.30
CA ASP A 438 12.59 1.97 12.02
C ASP A 438 13.55 2.05 13.21
N GLU A 439 14.70 2.72 13.06
CA GLU A 439 15.63 2.95 14.17
C GLU A 439 15.05 3.93 15.20
N HIS A 440 14.42 5.03 14.76
CA HIS A 440 13.74 5.98 15.64
C HIS A 440 12.65 5.29 16.48
N LEU A 441 11.89 4.37 15.86
CA LEU A 441 10.86 3.58 16.53
C LEU A 441 11.42 2.53 17.52
N LYS A 442 12.73 2.25 17.53
CA LYS A 442 13.36 1.42 18.57
C LYS A 442 13.84 2.22 19.78
N LEU A 443 14.01 3.55 19.65
CA LEU A 443 14.52 4.40 20.73
C LEU A 443 13.51 4.55 21.88
N CYS A 444 13.95 4.38 23.12
CA CYS A 444 13.09 4.55 24.31
C CYS A 444 13.08 6.00 24.84
N ASP A 445 14.25 6.66 24.86
CA ASP A 445 14.44 8.01 25.39
C ASP A 445 15.03 8.94 24.33
N LEU A 446 14.28 9.95 23.89
CA LEU A 446 14.72 10.90 22.85
C LEU A 446 15.86 11.82 23.34
N GLU A 447 15.83 12.22 24.62
CA GLU A 447 16.82 13.14 25.21
C GLU A 447 18.21 12.52 25.36
N LYS A 448 18.28 11.18 25.44
CA LYS A 448 19.55 10.44 25.46
C LYS A 448 20.04 10.07 24.07
N ALA A 449 19.10 9.89 23.12
CA ALA A 449 19.42 9.43 21.78
C ALA A 449 19.82 10.57 20.83
N TYR A 450 19.26 11.76 21.00
CA TYR A 450 19.52 12.92 20.15
C TYR A 450 20.24 14.04 20.90
N GLU A 451 21.12 14.74 20.19
CA GLU A 451 21.81 15.91 20.70
C GLU A 451 20.84 17.09 20.95
N ALA A 452 21.10 17.89 21.98
CA ALA A 452 20.23 18.98 22.39
C ALA A 452 20.00 20.03 21.27
N GLU A 453 21.01 20.30 20.45
CA GLU A 453 20.88 21.22 19.30
C GLU A 453 19.86 20.70 18.27
N PHE A 454 19.89 19.41 17.99
CA PHE A 454 18.96 18.76 17.07
C PHE A 454 17.53 18.79 17.59
N ILE A 455 17.33 18.49 18.89
CA ILE A 455 16.03 18.58 19.55
C ILE A 455 15.48 20.02 19.47
N ASN A 456 16.33 21.02 19.72
CA ASN A 456 15.93 22.43 19.62
C ASN A 456 15.55 22.83 18.19
N ARG A 457 16.26 22.32 17.18
CA ARG A 457 15.93 22.52 15.76
C ARG A 457 14.55 21.94 15.42
N ILE A 458 14.24 20.73 15.91
CA ILE A 458 12.93 20.10 15.70
C ILE A 458 11.83 20.87 16.42
N LYS A 459 12.03 21.26 17.68
CA LYS A 459 11.08 22.09 18.43
C LYS A 459 10.75 23.39 17.70
N ARG A 460 11.74 24.07 17.08
CA ARG A 460 11.50 25.25 16.25
C ARG A 460 10.61 24.95 15.04
N LYS A 461 10.83 23.81 14.36
CA LYS A 461 9.95 23.35 13.26
C LYS A 461 8.54 23.06 13.76
N HIS A 462 8.38 22.37 14.90
CA HIS A 462 7.08 22.12 15.51
C HIS A 462 6.34 23.40 15.87
N ILE A 463 7.02 24.42 16.42
CA ILE A 463 6.42 25.73 16.71
C ILE A 463 5.92 26.40 15.43
N ARG A 464 6.72 26.38 14.35
CA ARG A 464 6.29 26.92 13.04
C ARG A 464 5.06 26.18 12.51
N THR A 465 5.05 24.86 12.66
CA THR A 465 3.94 23.98 12.26
C THR A 465 2.67 24.29 13.06
N LYS A 466 2.78 24.43 14.39
CA LYS A 466 1.67 24.78 15.28
C LYS A 466 1.03 26.13 14.95
N LYS A 467 1.82 27.10 14.49
CA LYS A 467 1.30 28.41 14.02
C LYS A 467 0.46 28.26 12.74
N TYR A 468 0.91 27.44 11.79
CA TYR A 468 0.18 27.21 10.55
C TYR A 468 -1.11 26.41 10.77
N PHE A 469 -1.05 25.39 11.63
CA PHE A 469 -2.16 24.47 11.92
C PHE A 469 -2.97 24.83 13.16
N ALA A 470 -3.03 26.12 13.52
CA ALA A 470 -3.65 26.57 14.77
C ALA A 470 -5.15 26.20 14.90
N GLN A 471 -5.84 25.93 13.79
CA GLN A 471 -7.26 25.59 13.77
C GLN A 471 -7.53 24.08 13.95
N ILE A 472 -6.55 23.21 13.67
CA ILE A 472 -6.72 21.75 13.77
C ILE A 472 -7.14 21.30 15.19
N PRO A 473 -6.55 21.79 16.29
CA PRO A 473 -7.00 21.43 17.64
C PRO A 473 -8.46 21.78 17.91
N ALA A 474 -8.93 22.93 17.42
CA ALA A 474 -10.33 23.33 17.57
C ALA A 474 -11.25 22.37 16.79
N MET A 475 -10.89 22.02 15.55
CA MET A 475 -11.64 21.06 14.73
C MET A 475 -11.66 19.65 15.34
N ALA A 476 -10.53 19.18 15.87
CA ALA A 476 -10.43 17.88 16.54
C ALA A 476 -11.36 17.79 17.76
N SER A 477 -11.49 18.87 18.53
CA SER A 477 -12.41 18.91 19.69
C SER A 477 -13.88 18.71 19.32
N PHE A 478 -14.30 19.11 18.12
CA PHE A 478 -15.66 18.85 17.61
C PHE A 478 -15.87 17.38 17.24
N LEU A 479 -14.83 16.68 16.76
CA LEU A 479 -14.89 15.25 16.45
C LEU A 479 -14.92 14.36 17.70
N HIS A 480 -14.46 14.85 18.85
CA HIS A 480 -14.62 14.12 20.12
C HIS A 480 -16.02 14.28 20.72
N ARG A 481 -16.78 15.31 20.33
CA ARG A 481 -18.15 15.55 20.82
C ARG A 481 -19.23 14.76 20.09
N SER A 482 -18.97 14.28 18.88
CA SER A 482 -19.98 13.59 18.05
C SER A 482 -20.15 12.10 18.38
N ASP A 483 -19.29 11.53 19.23
CA ASP A 483 -19.32 10.10 19.59
C ASP A 483 -19.93 9.82 20.97
N ASN A 484 -20.56 10.83 21.62
CA ASN A 484 -21.30 10.69 22.88
C ASN A 484 -22.81 10.83 22.69
#